data_AF-A0A949US29-F1
#
_entry.id   AF-A0A949US29-F1
#
_cell.length_a   1.000
_cell.length_b   1.000
_cell.length_c   1.000
_cell.angle_alpha   90.00
_cell.angle_beta   90.00
_cell.angle_gamma   90.00
#
_symmetry.space_group_name_H-M   'P 1'
#
loop_
_entity.id
_entity.type
_entity.pdbx_description
1 polymer ?
#
loop_
_entity_poly.entity_id
_entity_poly.type
_entity_poly.pdbx_seq_one_letter_code
_entity_poly.pdbx_strand_id
1 'polypeptide(L)'
;MSELFGIGILIMASALFAMSEIGIAAARKIKLRVMAGEGNHKAQEVLDLQQNPGNFFAMIQIALNAISILGGIIGEQALTPYIKDSLSLVYQGQMLDQASFMISFLIITALFILFADLLPKRMAI
;
A
#
# COMPACT_ATOMS: atom_id res chain seq x y z
N MET A 1 -2.28 -17.87 11.48
CA MET A 1 -2.32 -16.81 12.53
C MET A 1 -1.19 -15.79 12.35
N SER A 2 0.06 -16.23 12.17
CA SER A 2 1.22 -15.36 11.88
C SER A 2 1.06 -14.54 10.60
N GLU A 3 0.55 -15.15 9.53
CA GLU A 3 0.32 -14.48 8.22
C GLU A 3 -0.69 -13.33 8.31
N LEU A 4 -1.78 -13.53 9.05
CA LEU A 4 -2.82 -12.52 9.25
C LEU A 4 -2.28 -11.31 10.04
N PHE A 5 -1.41 -11.55 11.02
CA PHE A 5 -0.72 -10.50 11.77
C PHE A 5 0.25 -9.72 10.87
N GLY A 6 0.99 -10.41 9.99
CA GLY A 6 1.85 -9.79 8.98
C GLY A 6 1.09 -8.89 8.01
N ILE A 7 -0.06 -9.33 7.53
CA ILE A 7 -0.97 -8.53 6.68
C ILE A 7 -1.45 -7.28 7.44
N GLY A 8 -1.84 -7.43 8.71
CA GLY A 8 -2.28 -6.30 9.55
C GLY A 8 -1.20 -5.22 9.70
N ILE A 9 0.05 -5.61 9.93
CA ILE A 9 1.18 -4.68 10.01
C ILE A 9 1.41 -3.97 8.67
N LEU A 10 1.37 -4.70 7.56
CA LEU A 10 1.57 -4.14 6.23
C LEU A 10 0.49 -3.13 5.87
N ILE A 11 -0.78 -3.43 6.17
CA ILE A 11 -1.89 -2.49 5.96
C ILE A 11 -1.68 -1.23 6.79
N MET A 12 -1.30 -1.37 8.06
CA MET A 12 -1.07 -0.22 8.95
C MET A 12 0.10 0.64 8.46
N ALA A 13 1.20 0.02 8.02
CA ALA A 13 2.32 0.73 7.40
C ALA A 13 1.89 1.47 6.13
N SER A 14 1.17 0.81 5.23
CA SER A 14 0.66 1.42 4.00
C SER A 14 -0.22 2.64 4.29
N ALA A 15 -1.12 2.52 5.28
CA ALA A 15 -2.01 3.60 5.68
C ALA A 15 -1.22 4.79 6.24
N LEU A 16 -0.18 4.56 7.06
CA LEU A 16 0.66 5.62 7.61
C LEU A 16 1.43 6.37 6.51
N PHE A 17 1.98 5.67 5.52
CA PHE A 17 2.67 6.28 4.39
C PHE A 17 1.71 7.10 3.51
N ALA A 18 0.55 6.54 3.17
CA ALA A 18 -0.47 7.25 2.39
C ALA A 18 -1.00 8.50 3.10
N MET A 19 -1.25 8.42 4.42
CA MET A 19 -1.67 9.58 5.21
C MET A 19 -0.58 10.66 5.26
N SER A 20 0.69 10.27 5.33
CA SER A 20 1.81 11.21 5.34
C SER A 20 1.94 11.95 4.00
N GLU A 21 1.77 11.24 2.89
CA GLU A 21 1.76 11.81 1.54
C GLU A 21 0.64 12.84 1.36
N ILE A 22 -0.61 12.44 1.66
CA ILE A 22 -1.78 13.30 1.54
C ILE A 22 -1.68 14.49 2.50
N GLY A 23 -1.20 14.27 3.73
CA GLY A 23 -1.04 15.31 4.74
C GLY A 23 -0.06 16.40 4.29
N ILE A 24 1.08 16.03 3.71
CA ILE A 24 2.03 17.00 3.16
C ILE A 24 1.47 17.69 1.92
N ALA A 25 0.77 16.97 1.03
CA ALA A 25 0.16 17.56 -0.17
C ALA A 25 -0.96 18.56 0.18
N ALA A 26 -1.77 18.28 1.21
CA ALA A 26 -2.90 19.10 1.62
C ALA A 26 -2.52 20.30 2.52
N ALA A 27 -1.31 20.29 3.10
CA ALA A 27 -0.89 21.33 4.03
C ALA A 27 -0.78 22.70 3.34
N ARG A 28 -1.54 23.68 3.85
CA ARG A 28 -1.59 25.04 3.29
C ARG A 28 -0.26 25.78 3.51
N LYS A 29 0.48 26.03 2.42
CA LYS A 29 1.73 26.80 2.39
C LYS A 29 1.69 28.11 3.19
N ILE A 30 0.57 28.85 3.09
CA ILE A 30 0.39 30.13 3.80
C ILE A 30 0.44 29.93 5.32
N LYS A 31 -0.25 28.93 5.86
CA LYS A 31 -0.31 28.66 7.30
C LYS A 31 1.04 28.16 7.84
N LEU A 32 1.73 27.34 7.05
CA LEU A 32 3.07 26.86 7.38
C LEU A 32 4.09 28.01 7.44
N ARG A 33 4.04 28.96 6.51
CA ARG A 33 4.95 30.13 6.51
C ARG A 33 4.75 31.01 7.73
N VAL A 34 3.51 31.20 8.17
CA VAL A 34 3.20 31.94 9.40
C VAL A 34 3.81 31.23 10.61
N MET A 35 3.55 29.92 10.76
CA MET A 35 4.11 29.14 11.88
C MET A 35 5.66 29.09 11.86
N ALA A 36 6.27 29.01 10.68
CA ALA A 36 7.72 29.06 10.55
C ALA A 36 8.29 30.43 10.95
N GLY A 37 7.60 31.52 10.58
CA GLY A 37 7.94 32.88 11.02
C GLY A 37 7.79 33.10 12.53
N GLU A 38 6.92 32.33 13.19
CA GLU A 38 6.77 32.28 14.66
C GLU A 38 7.83 31.41 15.36
N GLY A 39 8.79 30.85 14.62
CA GLY A 39 9.89 30.04 15.15
C GLY A 39 9.65 28.53 15.15
N ASN A 40 8.59 28.04 14.50
CA ASN A 40 8.34 26.60 14.42
C ASN A 40 9.24 25.92 13.36
N HIS A 41 10.33 25.31 13.82
CA HIS A 41 11.27 24.58 12.95
C HIS A 41 10.61 23.45 12.14
N LYS A 42 9.59 22.77 12.67
CA LYS A 42 8.89 21.70 11.94
C LYS A 42 8.08 22.26 10.76
N ALA A 43 7.51 23.45 10.91
CA ALA A 43 6.79 24.10 9.82
C ALA A 43 7.75 24.50 8.68
N GLN A 44 8.99 24.87 9.01
CA GLN A 44 10.05 25.14 8.05
C GLN A 44 10.46 23.87 7.28
N GLU A 45 10.68 22.74 7.98
CA GLU A 45 11.01 21.46 7.34
C GLU A 45 9.92 21.01 6.36
N VAL A 46 8.64 21.12 6.73
CA VAL A 46 7.53 20.77 5.84
C VAL A 46 7.48 21.70 4.62
N LEU A 47 7.79 22.99 4.78
CA LEU A 47 7.89 23.92 3.65
C LEU A 47 9.04 23.55 2.70
N ASP A 48 10.19 23.14 3.23
CA ASP A 48 11.35 22.74 2.43
C ASP A 48 11.07 21.44 1.67
N LEU A 49 10.40 20.47 2.32
CA LEU A 49 9.86 19.27 1.67
C LEU A 49 8.86 19.60 0.55
N GLN A 50 7.99 20.60 0.75
CA GLN A 50 7.03 21.05 -0.28
C GLN A 50 7.69 21.86 -1.41
N GLN A 51 8.91 22.36 -1.25
CA GLN A 51 9.66 23.04 -2.32
C GLN A 51 10.30 22.05 -3.29
N ASN A 52 10.80 20.92 -2.78
CA ASN A 52 11.35 19.82 -3.58
C ASN A 52 10.62 18.51 -3.30
N PRO A 53 9.33 18.41 -3.69
CA PRO A 53 8.50 17.24 -3.40
C PRO A 53 9.03 15.96 -4.05
N GLY A 54 9.72 16.06 -5.20
CA GLY A 54 10.06 14.91 -6.05
C GLY A 54 10.69 13.73 -5.32
N ASN A 55 11.69 13.97 -4.48
CA ASN A 55 12.38 12.90 -3.75
C ASN A 55 11.52 12.27 -2.66
N PHE A 56 10.67 13.07 -1.99
CA PHE A 56 9.77 12.60 -0.94
C PHE A 56 8.66 11.71 -1.50
N PHE A 57 7.98 12.17 -2.55
CA PHE A 57 6.93 11.38 -3.21
C PHE A 57 7.51 10.11 -3.85
N ALA A 58 8.69 10.17 -4.47
CA ALA A 58 9.35 8.99 -5.00
C ALA A 58 9.67 7.95 -3.90
N MET A 59 10.18 8.40 -2.75
CA MET A 59 10.48 7.52 -1.62
C MET A 59 9.22 6.85 -1.05
N ILE A 60 8.14 7.62 -0.82
CA ILE A 60 6.87 7.07 -0.34
C ILE A 60 6.30 6.07 -1.36
N GLN A 61 6.32 6.40 -2.65
CA GLN A 61 5.79 5.52 -3.68
C GLN A 61 6.57 4.21 -3.78
N ILE A 62 7.90 4.23 -3.60
CA ILE A 62 8.72 3.02 -3.52
C ILE A 62 8.33 2.19 -2.28
N ALA A 63 8.14 2.81 -1.13
CA ALA A 63 7.71 2.13 0.09
C ALA A 63 6.32 1.49 -0.07
N LEU A 64 5.35 2.23 -0.64
CA LEU A 64 4.02 1.72 -0.94
C LEU A 64 4.08 0.53 -1.91
N ASN A 65 4.85 0.63 -3.00
CA ASN A 65 5.04 -0.47 -3.96
C ASN A 65 5.71 -1.71 -3.35
N ALA A 66 6.59 -1.54 -2.37
CA ALA A 66 7.17 -2.67 -1.64
C ALA A 66 6.11 -3.33 -0.75
N ILE A 67 5.28 -2.54 -0.06
CA ILE A 67 4.20 -3.02 0.83
C ILE A 67 3.11 -3.75 0.04
N SER A 68 2.54 -3.12 -0.99
CA SER A 68 2.61 -3.66 -2.36
C SER A 68 2.70 -5.17 -2.57
N ILE A 69 3.89 -5.49 -3.06
CA ILE A 69 4.34 -6.81 -3.44
C ILE A 69 4.34 -7.76 -2.25
N LEU A 70 4.79 -7.30 -1.07
CA LEU A 70 4.86 -8.13 0.15
C LEU A 70 3.47 -8.59 0.60
N GLY A 71 2.49 -7.70 0.59
CA GLY A 71 1.12 -8.03 0.92
C GLY A 71 0.48 -8.94 -0.12
N GLY A 72 0.85 -8.82 -1.39
CA GLY A 72 0.48 -9.75 -2.44
C GLY A 72 0.98 -11.19 -2.18
N ILE A 73 2.27 -11.32 -1.84
CA ILE A 73 2.91 -12.62 -1.55
C ILE A 73 2.33 -13.27 -0.29
N ILE A 74 2.13 -12.50 0.78
CA ILE A 74 1.58 -13.03 2.04
C ILE A 74 0.08 -13.33 1.87
N GLY A 75 -0.65 -12.49 1.14
CA GLY A 75 -2.05 -12.72 0.81
C GLY A 75 -2.24 -14.00 -0.01
N GLU A 76 -1.33 -14.27 -0.95
CA GLU A 76 -1.30 -15.50 -1.75
C GLU A 76 -1.19 -16.75 -0.89
N GLN A 77 -0.23 -16.81 0.03
CA GLN A 77 -0.11 -17.95 0.95
C GLN A 77 -1.38 -18.16 1.79
N ALA A 78 -2.07 -17.08 2.16
CA ALA A 78 -3.31 -17.15 2.94
C ALA A 78 -4.53 -17.59 2.12
N LEU A 79 -4.61 -17.25 0.83
CA LEU A 79 -5.80 -17.47 -0.02
C LEU A 79 -5.70 -18.75 -0.87
N THR A 80 -4.49 -19.17 -1.27
CA THR A 80 -4.24 -20.38 -2.07
C THR A 80 -4.94 -21.64 -1.52
N PRO A 81 -4.99 -21.90 -0.20
CA PRO A 81 -5.72 -23.04 0.35
C PRO A 81 -7.22 -22.99 0.08
N TYR A 82 -7.86 -21.83 0.22
CA TYR A 82 -9.29 -21.65 -0.01
C TYR A 82 -9.68 -21.80 -1.49
N ILE A 83 -8.83 -21.29 -2.38
CA ILE A 83 -9.00 -21.45 -3.83
C ILE A 83 -8.80 -22.91 -4.23
N LYS A 84 -7.82 -23.61 -3.63
CA LYS A 84 -7.59 -25.04 -3.85
C LYS A 84 -8.79 -25.88 -3.42
N ASP A 85 -9.32 -25.65 -2.23
CA ASP A 85 -10.52 -26.38 -1.74
C ASP A 85 -11.71 -26.18 -2.68
N SER A 86 -11.95 -24.94 -3.13
CA SER A 86 -13.04 -24.62 -4.06
C SER A 86 -12.83 -25.25 -5.44
N LEU A 87 -11.60 -25.25 -5.95
CA LEU A 87 -11.28 -25.79 -7.27
C LEU A 87 -11.30 -27.33 -7.27
N SER A 88 -10.98 -27.96 -6.13
CA SER A 88 -11.01 -29.41 -5.94
C SER A 88 -12.40 -30.04 -6.09
N LEU A 89 -13.47 -29.23 -5.98
CA LEU A 89 -14.85 -29.64 -6.22
C LEU A 89 -15.17 -29.81 -7.71
N VAL A 90 -14.42 -29.15 -8.60
CA VAL A 90 -14.68 -29.10 -10.05
C VAL A 90 -13.62 -29.86 -10.83
N TYR A 91 -12.37 -29.88 -10.35
CA TYR A 91 -11.24 -30.49 -11.02
C TYR A 91 -10.27 -31.09 -9.99
N GLN A 92 -9.72 -32.28 -10.25
CA GLN A 92 -8.77 -32.98 -9.36
C GLN A 92 -7.56 -33.52 -10.13
N GLY A 93 -7.17 -32.87 -11.23
CA GLY A 93 -6.00 -33.27 -12.02
C GLY A 93 -4.67 -32.82 -11.39
N GLN A 94 -3.55 -33.29 -11.97
CA GLN A 94 -2.19 -32.95 -11.52
C GLN A 94 -1.87 -31.44 -11.54
N MET A 95 -2.59 -30.66 -12.34
CA MET A 95 -2.39 -29.20 -12.43
C MET A 95 -3.19 -28.40 -11.40
N LEU A 96 -3.95 -29.04 -10.49
CA LEU A 96 -4.79 -28.34 -9.52
C LEU A 96 -3.99 -27.34 -8.68
N ASP A 97 -2.87 -27.78 -8.12
CA ASP A 97 -2.02 -26.94 -7.26
C ASP A 97 -1.46 -25.74 -8.02
N GLN A 98 -0.99 -25.96 -9.24
CA GLN A 98 -0.40 -24.91 -10.06
C GLN A 98 -1.46 -23.91 -10.55
N ALA A 99 -2.65 -24.39 -10.91
CA ALA A 99 -3.77 -23.53 -11.32
C ALA A 99 -4.31 -22.72 -10.13
N SER A 100 -4.51 -23.34 -8.97
CA SER A 100 -4.95 -22.65 -7.75
C SER A 100 -3.95 -21.59 -7.30
N PHE A 101 -2.65 -21.89 -7.37
CA PHE A 101 -1.59 -20.91 -7.12
C PHE A 101 -1.68 -19.72 -8.09
N MET A 102 -1.71 -19.99 -9.39
CA MET A 102 -1.66 -18.95 -10.41
C MET A 102 -2.91 -18.04 -10.38
N ILE A 103 -4.08 -18.61 -10.10
CA ILE A 103 -5.34 -17.88 -9.92
C ILE A 103 -5.29 -17.03 -8.64
N SER A 104 -4.85 -17.60 -7.52
CA SER A 104 -4.74 -16.88 -6.24
C SER A 104 -3.78 -15.71 -6.37
N PHE A 105 -2.60 -15.95 -6.95
CA PHE A 105 -1.60 -14.93 -7.20
C PHE A 105 -2.14 -13.79 -8.06
N LEU A 106 -2.83 -14.08 -9.16
CA LEU A 106 -3.45 -13.05 -10.02
C LEU A 106 -4.53 -12.25 -9.30
N ILE A 107 -5.45 -12.91 -8.60
CA ILE A 107 -6.56 -12.25 -7.90
C ILE A 107 -6.03 -11.32 -6.81
N ILE A 108 -5.09 -11.80 -6.00
CA ILE A 108 -4.55 -11.05 -4.87
C ILE A 108 -3.67 -9.91 -5.36
N THR A 109 -2.81 -10.14 -6.35
CA THR A 109 -2.02 -9.07 -6.95
C THR A 109 -2.92 -8.00 -7.56
N ALA A 110 -3.99 -8.39 -8.26
CA ALA A 110 -4.96 -7.45 -8.81
C ALA A 110 -5.69 -6.67 -7.72
N LEU A 111 -6.20 -7.34 -6.67
CA LEU A 111 -6.82 -6.71 -5.51
C LEU A 111 -5.86 -5.75 -4.82
N PHE A 112 -4.61 -6.16 -4.61
CA PHE A 112 -3.62 -5.33 -3.94
C PHE A 112 -3.32 -4.07 -4.76
N ILE A 113 -3.08 -4.19 -6.06
CA ILE A 113 -2.89 -3.04 -6.95
C ILE A 113 -4.13 -2.13 -6.93
N LEU A 114 -5.34 -2.71 -6.97
CA LEU A 114 -6.58 -1.94 -6.94
C LEU A 114 -6.77 -1.16 -5.64
N PHE A 115 -6.61 -1.82 -4.49
CA PHE A 115 -6.93 -1.27 -3.18
C PHE A 115 -5.79 -0.49 -2.54
N ALA A 116 -4.54 -0.90 -2.75
CA ALA A 116 -3.38 -0.24 -2.15
C ALA A 116 -2.81 0.88 -3.02
N ASP A 117 -2.96 0.79 -4.35
CA ASP A 117 -2.33 1.75 -5.27
C ASP A 117 -3.36 2.60 -6.02
N LEU A 118 -4.33 1.99 -6.71
CA LEU A 118 -5.27 2.72 -7.57
C LEU A 118 -6.39 3.46 -6.80
N LEU A 119 -6.98 2.84 -5.77
CA LEU A 119 -8.10 3.41 -5.01
C LEU A 119 -7.72 4.68 -4.22
N PRO A 120 -6.61 4.71 -3.46
CA PRO A 120 -6.19 5.91 -2.74
C PRO A 120 -5.93 7.08 -3.68
N LYS A 121 -5.27 6.81 -4.82
CA LYS A 121 -5.02 7.80 -5.88
C LYS A 121 -6.31 8.36 -6.46
N ARG A 122 -7.36 7.54 -6.59
CA ARG A 122 -8.65 7.98 -7.15
C ARG A 122 -9.52 8.76 -6.16
N MET A 123 -9.43 8.46 -4.86
CA MET A 123 -10.18 9.16 -3.81
C MET A 123 -9.52 10.49 -3.40
N ALA A 124 -8.25 10.69 -3.78
CA ALA A 124 -7.52 11.94 -3.56
C ALA A 124 -7.78 13.02 -4.62
N ILE A 125 -8.49 12.69 -5.71
CA ILE A 125 -8.93 13.61 -6.78
C ILE A 125 -10.38 13.98 -6.55
#